data_AF-A0A7I7QHE1-F1
#
_entry.id   AF-A0A7I7QHE1-F1
#
_cell.length_a   1.000
_cell.length_b   1.000
_cell.length_c   1.000
_cell.angle_alpha   90.00
_cell.angle_beta   90.00
_cell.angle_gamma   90.00
#
_symmetry.space_group_name_H-M   'P 1'
#
loop_
_entity.id
_entity.type
_entity.pdbx_description
1 polymer ?
#
loop_
_entity_poly.entity_id
_entity_poly.type
_entity_poly.pdbx_seq_one_letter_code
_entity_poly.pdbx_strand_id
1 'polypeptide(L)'
;MQSELGEKWDELPESLRARWVRALVDLRVARLLAYRAVSLQDDPSAGAAASAARIATTTCDQQVAELLFDVLGPVALDSGASSALHGAIEDHWRYAQAATVASGTIEVQRMLVARDALGEHR
;
A
#
# COMPACT_ATOMS: atom_id res chain seq x y z
N MET A 1 -5.74 2.02 -15.34
CA MET A 1 -6.76 1.12 -14.75
C MET A 1 -8.17 1.55 -15.12
N GLN A 2 -8.66 2.74 -14.76
CA GLN A 2 -9.97 3.20 -15.26
C GLN A 2 -10.04 3.18 -16.80
N SER A 3 -8.97 3.65 -17.45
CA SER A 3 -8.79 3.54 -18.90
C SER A 3 -8.77 2.10 -19.43
N GLU A 4 -8.23 1.16 -18.64
CA GLU A 4 -8.09 -0.26 -19.03
C GLU A 4 -9.41 -1.01 -18.90
N LEU A 5 -10.22 -0.64 -17.90
CA LEU A 5 -11.53 -1.24 -17.65
C LEU A 5 -12.59 -0.72 -18.62
N GLY A 6 -12.40 0.49 -19.17
CA GLY A 6 -13.33 1.09 -20.12
C GLY A 6 -14.75 1.13 -19.56
N GLU A 7 -15.72 0.63 -20.34
CA GLU A 7 -17.13 0.58 -19.96
C GLU A 7 -17.40 -0.24 -18.68
N LYS A 8 -16.59 -1.27 -18.39
CA LYS A 8 -16.74 -2.09 -17.17
C LYS A 8 -16.54 -1.29 -15.88
N TRP A 9 -15.87 -0.15 -15.95
CA TRP A 9 -15.69 0.73 -14.80
C TRP A 9 -17.03 1.25 -14.25
N ASP A 10 -17.93 1.62 -15.16
CA ASP A 10 -19.22 2.20 -14.79
C ASP A 10 -20.18 1.14 -14.23
N GLU A 11 -19.95 -0.13 -14.57
CA GLU A 11 -20.66 -1.30 -14.05
C GLU A 11 -20.21 -1.74 -12.65
N LEU A 12 -19.07 -1.25 -12.15
CA LEU A 12 -18.58 -1.64 -10.82
C LEU A 12 -19.57 -1.25 -9.71
N PRO A 13 -19.68 -2.04 -8.64
CA PRO A 13 -20.40 -1.64 -7.44
C PRO A 13 -19.91 -0.30 -6.89
N GLU A 14 -20.82 0.53 -6.40
CA GLU A 14 -20.49 1.83 -5.80
C GLU A 14 -19.48 1.69 -4.65
N SER A 15 -19.57 0.62 -3.88
CA SER A 15 -18.63 0.31 -2.80
C SER A 15 -17.18 0.13 -3.31
N LEU A 16 -16.96 -0.47 -4.48
CA LEU A 16 -15.64 -0.60 -5.07
C LEU A 16 -15.12 0.74 -5.60
N ARG A 17 -15.99 1.55 -6.21
CA ARG A 17 -15.61 2.92 -6.63
C ARG A 17 -15.25 3.80 -5.43
N ALA A 18 -15.97 3.69 -4.31
CA ALA A 18 -15.65 4.41 -3.08
C ALA A 18 -14.31 3.96 -2.49
N ARG A 19 -14.07 2.64 -2.43
CA ARG A 19 -12.76 2.07 -2.03
C ARG A 19 -11.63 2.52 -2.93
N TRP A 20 -11.86 2.65 -4.24
CA TRP A 20 -10.89 3.18 -5.18
C TRP A 20 -10.49 4.61 -4.87
N VAL A 21 -11.45 5.50 -4.66
CA VAL A 21 -11.16 6.89 -4.28
C VAL A 21 -10.37 6.94 -2.97
N ARG A 22 -10.74 6.11 -1.99
CA ARG A 22 -9.99 6.00 -0.72
C ARG A 22 -8.55 5.54 -0.94
N ALA A 23 -8.34 4.50 -1.74
CA ALA A 23 -7.01 4.00 -2.08
C ALA A 23 -6.13 5.07 -2.76
N LEU A 24 -6.70 5.93 -3.62
CA LEU A 24 -5.98 7.06 -4.20
C LEU A 24 -5.52 8.08 -3.16
N VAL A 25 -6.36 8.36 -2.16
CA VAL A 25 -6.02 9.25 -1.04
C VAL A 25 -4.95 8.63 -0.17
N ASP A 26 -5.11 7.37 0.22
CA ASP A 26 -4.17 6.64 1.06
C ASP A 26 -2.79 6.52 0.38
N LEU A 27 -2.76 6.25 -0.93
CA LEU A 27 -1.54 6.26 -1.74
C LEU A 27 -0.85 7.63 -1.72
N ARG A 28 -1.61 8.72 -1.80
CA ARG A 28 -1.05 10.07 -1.75
C ARG A 28 -0.45 10.37 -0.37
N VAL A 29 -1.13 9.97 0.69
CA VAL A 29 -0.64 10.11 2.07
C VAL A 29 0.62 9.28 2.27
N ALA A 30 0.62 7.99 1.90
CA ALA A 30 1.76 7.10 2.03
C ALA A 30 2.98 7.64 1.28
N ARG A 31 2.79 8.14 0.04
CA ARG A 31 3.86 8.77 -0.74
C ARG A 31 4.46 9.99 -0.05
N LEU A 32 3.62 10.86 0.52
CA LEU A 32 4.10 12.05 1.24
C LEU A 32 4.85 11.68 2.51
N LEU A 33 4.39 10.68 3.25
CA LEU A 33 5.09 10.16 4.43
C LEU A 33 6.44 9.54 4.04
N ALA A 34 6.50 8.79 2.94
CA ALA A 34 7.75 8.23 2.42
C ALA A 34 8.75 9.33 2.04
N TYR A 35 8.32 10.36 1.31
CA TYR A 35 9.19 11.49 0.98
C TYR A 35 9.64 12.25 2.23
N ARG A 36 8.78 12.41 3.22
CA ARG A 36 9.16 13.02 4.50
C ARG A 36 10.22 12.18 5.22
N ALA A 37 10.05 10.86 5.28
CA ALA A 37 11.04 9.98 5.89
C ALA A 37 12.40 10.08 5.19
N VAL A 38 12.43 10.11 3.86
CA VAL A 38 13.67 10.33 3.09
C VAL A 38 14.27 11.71 3.37
N SER A 39 13.45 12.76 3.46
CA SER A 39 13.96 14.11 3.78
C SER A 39 14.57 14.22 5.17
N LEU A 40 14.23 13.30 6.08
CA LEU A 40 14.73 13.23 7.46
C LEU A 40 15.74 12.09 7.66
N GLN A 41 16.23 11.46 6.59
CA GLN A 41 17.04 10.24 6.71
C GLN A 41 18.32 10.40 7.53
N ASP A 42 18.88 11.61 7.58
CA ASP A 42 20.10 11.94 8.33
C ASP A 42 19.81 12.44 9.76
N ASP A 43 18.53 12.59 10.13
CA ASP A 43 18.10 12.99 11.46
C ASP A 43 18.02 11.75 12.38
N PRO A 44 18.87 11.65 13.42
CA PRO A 44 18.90 10.50 14.31
C PRO A 44 17.60 10.33 15.13
N SER A 45 16.77 11.38 15.24
CA SER A 45 15.48 11.33 15.93
C SER A 45 14.31 10.89 15.04
N ALA A 46 14.51 10.78 13.71
CA ALA A 46 13.43 10.52 12.77
C ALA A 46 13.05 9.03 12.59
N GLY A 47 13.57 8.14 13.44
CA GLY A 47 13.31 6.69 13.35
C GLY A 47 11.83 6.33 13.35
N ALA A 48 11.03 6.95 14.22
CA ALA A 48 9.58 6.71 14.29
C ALA A 48 8.84 7.21 13.05
N ALA A 49 9.27 8.33 12.46
CA ALA A 49 8.70 8.84 11.22
C ALA A 49 8.95 7.88 10.04
N ALA A 50 10.14 7.28 9.97
CA ALA A 50 10.46 6.24 8.99
C ALA A 50 9.62 4.98 9.19
N SER A 51 9.44 4.51 10.44
CA SER A 51 8.56 3.38 10.76
C SER A 51 7.10 3.66 10.41
N ALA A 52 6.58 4.85 10.72
CA ALA A 52 5.21 5.24 10.38
C ALA A 52 4.99 5.29 8.86
N ALA A 53 5.93 5.88 8.11
CA ALA A 53 5.89 5.90 6.65
C ALA A 53 5.89 4.48 6.06
N ARG A 54 6.68 3.57 6.64
CA ARG A 54 6.72 2.16 6.23
C ARG A 54 5.38 1.47 6.46
N ILE A 55 4.77 1.61 7.64
CA ILE A 55 3.44 1.04 7.94
C ILE A 55 2.41 1.54 6.94
N ALA A 56 2.36 2.85 6.69
CA ALA A 56 1.41 3.45 5.77
C ALA A 56 1.60 2.90 4.34
N THR A 57 2.85 2.77 3.90
CA THR A 57 3.18 2.30 2.55
C THR A 57 2.82 0.83 2.36
N THR A 58 3.27 -0.06 3.25
CA THR A 58 3.02 -1.51 3.10
C THR A 58 1.55 -1.86 3.28
N THR A 59 0.83 -1.17 4.17
CA THR A 59 -0.61 -1.35 4.32
C THR A 59 -1.36 -0.84 3.09
N CYS A 60 -0.94 0.29 2.52
CA CYS A 60 -1.52 0.83 1.29
C CYS A 60 -1.30 -0.15 0.11
N ASP A 61 -0.10 -0.74 -0.03
CA ASP A 61 0.19 -1.73 -1.07
C ASP A 61 -0.76 -2.93 -0.97
N GLN A 62 -0.93 -3.48 0.24
CA GLN A 62 -1.89 -4.57 0.47
C GLN A 62 -3.32 -4.18 0.11
N GLN A 63 -3.78 -3.03 0.57
CA GLN A 63 -5.14 -2.56 0.29
C GLN A 63 -5.39 -2.33 -1.20
N VAL A 64 -4.40 -1.79 -1.92
CA VAL A 64 -4.46 -1.59 -3.37
C VAL A 64 -4.47 -2.95 -4.08
N ALA A 65 -3.62 -3.88 -3.68
CA ALA A 65 -3.59 -5.22 -4.25
C ALA A 65 -4.93 -5.95 -4.10
N GLU A 66 -5.51 -5.98 -2.89
CA GLU A 66 -6.82 -6.59 -2.64
C GLU A 66 -7.94 -5.89 -3.43
N LEU A 67 -7.92 -4.55 -3.51
CA LEU A 67 -8.89 -3.81 -4.29
C LEU A 67 -8.80 -4.14 -5.79
N LEU A 68 -7.60 -4.24 -6.35
CA LEU A 68 -7.41 -4.59 -7.77
C LEU A 68 -7.93 -6.00 -8.07
N PHE A 69 -7.75 -6.92 -7.13
CA PHE A 69 -8.34 -8.27 -7.20
C PHE A 69 -9.86 -8.23 -7.20
N ASP A 70 -10.47 -7.47 -6.29
CA ASP A 70 -11.93 -7.32 -6.24
C ASP A 70 -12.50 -6.67 -7.51
N VAL A 71 -11.77 -5.72 -8.11
CA VAL A 71 -12.18 -5.03 -9.34
C VAL A 71 -12.11 -5.94 -10.57
N LEU A 72 -11.10 -6.80 -10.65
CA LEU A 72 -10.94 -7.73 -11.78
C LEU A 72 -11.66 -9.06 -11.59
N GLY A 73 -11.97 -9.44 -10.35
CA GLY A 73 -12.51 -10.74 -10.04
C GLY A 73 -11.54 -11.87 -10.40
N PRO A 74 -12.03 -13.02 -10.90
CA PRO A 74 -11.20 -14.21 -11.10
C PRO A 74 -9.97 -14.01 -12.01
N VAL A 75 -10.04 -13.11 -13.01
CA VAL A 75 -8.92 -12.86 -13.94
C VAL A 75 -7.75 -12.12 -13.29
N ALA A 76 -7.90 -11.63 -12.06
CA ALA A 76 -6.81 -11.05 -11.28
C ALA A 76 -5.69 -12.06 -10.96
N LEU A 77 -5.99 -13.35 -11.00
CA LEU A 77 -5.05 -14.45 -10.78
C LEU A 77 -4.26 -14.81 -12.05
N ASP A 78 -4.61 -14.25 -13.20
CA ASP A 78 -3.92 -14.55 -14.44
C ASP A 78 -2.52 -13.92 -14.44
N SER A 79 -1.50 -14.75 -14.71
CA SER A 79 -0.09 -14.32 -14.77
C SER A 79 0.45 -14.26 -16.20
N GLY A 80 1.46 -13.42 -16.44
CA GLY A 80 2.18 -13.35 -17.71
C GLY A 80 1.80 -12.15 -18.59
N ALA A 81 2.53 -11.99 -19.70
CA ALA A 81 2.48 -10.76 -20.52
C ALA A 81 1.13 -10.48 -21.19
N SER A 82 0.30 -11.51 -21.38
CA SER A 82 -1.05 -11.40 -21.95
C SER A 82 -2.13 -11.08 -20.93
N SER A 83 -1.81 -11.11 -19.63
CA SER A 83 -2.77 -10.85 -18.55
C SER A 83 -2.99 -9.35 -18.34
N ALA A 84 -3.99 -9.01 -17.52
CA ALA A 84 -4.27 -7.62 -17.17
C ALA A 84 -3.01 -6.90 -16.68
N LEU A 85 -2.73 -5.73 -17.26
CA LEU A 85 -1.50 -4.96 -17.01
C LEU A 85 -0.22 -5.82 -17.12
N HIS A 86 -0.16 -6.74 -18.08
CA HIS A 86 0.96 -7.64 -18.30
C HIS A 86 1.33 -8.51 -17.08
N GLY A 87 0.32 -8.86 -16.27
CA GLY A 87 0.49 -9.68 -15.07
C GLY A 87 0.96 -8.89 -13.84
N ALA A 88 1.07 -7.57 -13.92
CA ALA A 88 1.54 -6.73 -12.82
C ALA A 88 0.63 -6.78 -11.58
N ILE A 89 -0.67 -7.08 -11.75
CA ILE A 89 -1.63 -7.09 -10.63
C ILE A 89 -1.41 -8.31 -9.74
N GLU A 90 -1.33 -9.50 -10.34
CA GLU A 90 -1.03 -10.75 -9.65
C GLU A 90 0.34 -10.68 -8.97
N ASP A 91 1.35 -10.16 -9.67
CA ASP A 91 2.69 -10.01 -9.14
C ASP A 91 2.76 -9.03 -7.96
N HIS A 92 2.10 -7.88 -8.09
CA HIS A 92 1.99 -6.91 -7.01
C HIS A 92 1.29 -7.49 -5.78
N TRP A 93 0.23 -8.28 -5.97
CA TRP A 93 -0.47 -8.93 -4.86
C TRP A 93 0.44 -9.89 -4.10
N ARG A 94 1.15 -10.80 -4.80
CA ARG A 94 2.13 -11.69 -4.17
C ARG A 94 3.19 -10.92 -3.39
N TYR A 95 3.71 -9.85 -3.98
CA TYR A 95 4.70 -8.99 -3.32
C TYR A 95 4.14 -8.33 -2.06
N ALA A 96 2.93 -7.76 -2.14
CA ALA A 96 2.28 -7.03 -1.04
C ALA A 96 2.04 -7.94 0.18
N GLN A 97 1.78 -9.24 -0.01
CA GLN A 97 1.69 -10.20 1.09
C GLN A 97 3.01 -10.35 1.85
N ALA A 98 4.16 -10.35 1.15
CA ALA A 98 5.48 -10.48 1.77
C ALA A 98 6.01 -9.15 2.35
N ALA A 99 5.57 -8.01 1.80
CA ALA A 99 6.07 -6.68 2.15
C ALA A 99 5.85 -6.29 3.62
N THR A 100 4.82 -6.84 4.29
CA THR A 100 4.57 -6.58 5.72
C THR A 100 5.52 -7.31 6.67
N VAL A 101 6.31 -8.26 6.16
CA VAL A 101 7.32 -9.01 6.93
C VAL A 101 8.73 -8.50 6.59
N ALA A 102 8.98 -8.22 5.32
CA ALA A 102 10.28 -7.78 4.84
C ALA A 102 10.75 -6.46 5.50
N SER A 103 12.06 -6.39 5.79
CA SER A 103 12.75 -5.26 6.46
C SER A 103 12.05 -4.70 7.71
N GLY A 104 11.64 -5.63 8.59
CA GLY A 104 11.03 -5.34 9.88
C GLY A 104 9.52 -5.40 9.78
N THR A 105 8.93 -6.37 10.49
CA THR A 105 7.50 -6.66 10.38
C THR A 105 6.65 -5.47 10.80
N ILE A 106 5.41 -5.41 10.32
CA ILE A 106 4.48 -4.33 10.67
C ILE A 106 4.27 -4.22 12.19
N GLU A 107 4.34 -5.33 12.93
CA GLU A 107 4.29 -5.36 14.40
C GLU A 107 5.50 -4.67 15.02
N VAL A 108 6.70 -4.93 14.50
CA VAL A 108 7.94 -4.27 14.95
C VAL A 108 7.87 -2.77 14.63
N GLN A 109 7.41 -2.38 13.44
CA GLN A 109 7.25 -0.97 13.10
C GLN A 109 6.27 -0.26 14.05
N ARG A 110 5.12 -0.89 14.35
CA ARG A 110 4.13 -0.34 15.30
C ARG A 110 4.73 -0.19 16.70
N MET A 111 5.54 -1.16 17.14
CA MET A 111 6.25 -1.10 18.42
C MET A 111 7.22 0.09 18.47
N LEU A 112 7.97 0.35 17.40
CA LEU A 112 8.90 1.49 17.33
C LEU A 112 8.15 2.83 17.41
N VAL A 113 7.07 2.99 16.66
CA VAL A 113 6.21 4.18 16.72
C VAL A 113 5.62 4.35 18.13
N ALA A 114 5.12 3.27 18.74
CA ALA A 114 4.54 3.33 20.08
C ALA A 114 5.57 3.73 21.15
N ARG A 115 6.82 3.25 21.05
CA ARG A 115 7.89 3.61 21.98
C ARG A 115 8.27 5.09 21.88
N ASP A 116 8.28 5.64 20.67
CA ASP A 116 8.53 7.06 20.46
C ASP A 116 7.38 7.93 20.98
N ALA A 117 6.12 7.54 20.72
CA ALA A 117 4.95 8.32 21.10
C ALA A 117 4.59 8.23 22.60
N LEU A 118 4.88 7.09 23.24
CA LEU A 118 4.42 6.76 24.60
C LEU A 118 5.55 6.44 25.58
N GLY A 119 6.78 6.27 25.11
CA GLY A 119 7.92 6.01 25.97
C GLY A 119 8.30 7.24 26.78
N GLU A 120 8.84 7.04 27.99
CA GLU A 120 9.47 8.14 28.71
C GLU A 120 10.68 8.63 27.91
N HIS A 121 10.64 9.90 27.46
CA HIS A 121 11.82 10.61 26.98
C HIS A 121 12.82 10.66 28.13
N ARG A 122 13.84 9.80 28.08
CA ARG A 122 14.93 9.80 29.05
C ARG A 122 16.08 10.67 28.57
#